data_AF-A0AAW5EH07-F1
#
_entry.id   AF-A0AAW5EH07-F1
#
_cell.length_a   1.000
_cell.length_b   1.000
_cell.length_c   1.000
_cell.angle_alpha   90.00
_cell.angle_beta   90.00
_cell.angle_gamma   90.00
#
_symmetry.space_group_name_H-M   'P 1'
#
loop_
_entity.id
_entity.type
_entity.pdbx_description
1 polymer ?
#
loop_
_entity_poly.entity_id
_entity_poly.type
_entity_poly.pdbx_seq_one_letter_code
_entity_poly.pdbx_strand_id
1 'polypeptide(L)'
;VGECGLDYFRFKSEDLKEREKEKEEQKRLFVAQLELAKEFKKPVIIHSREANNDTYEILHEHSKDLVGGVLHCFNASEHLLRLSDDGFYFGIGGVLTFKNAKNLVNILPQIPKDRLLLETDAPYLTPEPY
;
A
#
# COMPACT_ATOMS: atom_id res chain seq x y z
N VAL A 1 13.21 1.39 0.26
CA VAL A 1 13.08 -0.09 0.28
C VAL A 1 11.72 -0.42 -0.28
N GLY A 2 11.61 -1.43 -1.14
CA GLY A 2 10.35 -1.81 -1.78
C GLY A 2 10.56 -2.31 -3.22
N GLU A 3 9.52 -2.75 -3.92
CA GLU A 3 8.13 -2.86 -3.46
C GLU A 3 7.96 -3.97 -2.40
N CYS A 4 7.30 -3.64 -1.28
CA CYS A 4 7.04 -4.57 -0.17
C CYS A 4 5.63 -4.38 0.38
N GLY A 5 5.10 -5.36 1.13
CA GLY A 5 3.75 -5.25 1.68
C GLY A 5 2.99 -6.57 1.58
N LEU A 6 1.68 -6.48 1.41
CA LEU A 6 0.77 -7.63 1.48
C LEU A 6 -0.16 -7.67 0.25
N ASP A 7 -0.23 -8.83 -0.41
CA ASP A 7 -1.16 -9.11 -1.50
C ASP A 7 -1.93 -10.41 -1.21
N TYR A 8 -3.15 -10.26 -0.70
CA TYR A 8 -4.04 -11.38 -0.39
C TYR A 8 -4.94 -11.76 -1.56
N PHE A 9 -4.87 -11.03 -2.68
CA PHE A 9 -5.56 -11.40 -3.91
C PHE A 9 -4.79 -12.48 -4.69
N ARG A 10 -3.48 -12.59 -4.46
CA ARG A 10 -2.56 -13.48 -5.21
C ARG A 10 -2.10 -14.72 -4.43
N PHE A 11 -2.99 -15.35 -3.66
CA PHE A 11 -2.65 -16.63 -3.04
C PHE A 11 -2.35 -17.71 -4.08
N LYS A 12 -1.37 -18.56 -3.77
CA LYS A 12 -0.97 -19.68 -4.64
C LYS A 12 -1.92 -20.87 -4.57
N SER A 13 -2.68 -20.94 -3.48
CA SER A 13 -3.59 -22.05 -3.18
C SER A 13 -4.95 -21.53 -2.73
N GLU A 14 -5.99 -22.30 -3.03
CA GLU A 14 -7.35 -22.11 -2.51
C GLU A 14 -7.53 -22.77 -1.13
N ASP A 15 -6.60 -23.64 -0.70
CA ASP A 15 -6.66 -24.25 0.63
C ASP A 15 -6.46 -23.18 1.71
N LEU A 16 -7.42 -23.10 2.64
CA LEU A 16 -7.42 -22.07 3.68
C LEU A 16 -6.20 -22.14 4.59
N LYS A 17 -5.69 -23.34 4.91
CA LYS A 17 -4.51 -23.47 5.78
C LYS A 17 -3.25 -23.02 5.06
N GLU A 18 -3.16 -23.27 3.75
CA GLU A 18 -2.05 -22.79 2.94
C GLU A 18 -2.09 -21.26 2.77
N ARG A 19 -3.28 -20.68 2.59
CA ARG A 19 -3.46 -19.22 2.57
C ARG A 19 -3.00 -18.57 3.87
N GLU A 20 -3.42 -19.09 5.02
CA GLU A 20 -2.98 -18.53 6.31
C GLU A 20 -1.46 -18.62 6.49
N LYS A 21 -0.83 -19.73 6.07
CA LYS A 21 0.65 -19.82 6.06
C LYS A 21 1.30 -18.79 5.14
N GLU A 22 0.72 -18.56 3.96
CA GLU A 22 1.21 -17.57 3.01
C GLU A 22 1.06 -16.14 3.55
N LYS A 23 -0.05 -15.82 4.23
CA LYS A 23 -0.23 -14.53 4.93
C LYS A 23 0.84 -14.31 5.98
N GLU A 24 1.06 -15.29 6.85
CA GLU A 24 2.09 -15.17 7.90
C GLU A 24 3.49 -14.97 7.32
N GLU A 25 3.81 -15.64 6.21
CA GLU A 25 5.09 -15.45 5.52
C GLU A 25 5.19 -14.06 4.86
N GLN A 26 4.11 -13.57 4.22
CA GLN A 26 4.07 -12.21 3.68
C GLN A 26 4.29 -11.17 4.79
N LYS A 27 3.61 -11.30 5.94
CA LYS A 27 3.78 -10.41 7.11
C LYS A 27 5.21 -10.43 7.63
N ARG A 28 5.79 -11.62 7.80
CA ARG A 28 7.16 -11.80 8.28
C ARG A 28 8.18 -11.11 7.35
N LEU A 29 8.04 -11.29 6.04
CA LEU A 29 8.91 -10.67 5.05
C LEU A 29 8.69 -9.16 4.92
N PHE A 30 7.44 -8.70 5.09
CA PHE A 30 7.14 -7.28 5.10
C PHE A 30 7.83 -6.59 6.28
N VAL A 31 7.67 -7.11 7.50
CA VAL A 31 8.34 -6.60 8.70
C VAL A 31 9.87 -6.60 8.54
N ALA A 32 10.45 -7.67 8.01
CA ALA A 32 11.89 -7.72 7.76
C ALA A 32 12.38 -6.61 6.81
N GLN A 33 11.58 -6.24 5.81
CA GLN A 33 11.91 -5.12 4.91
C GLN A 33 11.71 -3.76 5.56
N LEU A 34 10.77 -3.63 6.50
CA LEU A 34 10.64 -2.43 7.34
C LEU A 34 11.87 -2.26 8.24
N GLU A 35 12.39 -3.34 8.85
CA GLU A 35 13.62 -3.29 9.63
C GLU A 35 14.82 -2.82 8.79
N LEU A 36 14.96 -3.33 7.55
CA LEU A 36 15.98 -2.83 6.63
C LEU A 36 15.80 -1.33 6.32
N ALA A 37 14.56 -0.88 6.14
CA ALA A 37 14.28 0.53 5.88
C ALA A 37 14.68 1.43 7.06
N LYS A 38 14.46 0.97 8.30
CA LYS A 38 14.90 1.65 9.53
C LYS A 38 16.42 1.71 9.60
N GLU A 39 17.10 0.57 9.41
CA GLU A 39 18.57 0.47 9.47
C GLU A 39 19.24 1.44 8.51
N PHE A 40 18.78 1.47 7.25
CA PHE A 40 19.37 2.31 6.21
C PHE A 40 18.74 3.70 6.10
N LYS A 41 17.80 4.04 6.99
CA LYS A 41 17.07 5.32 7.01
C LYS A 41 16.48 5.68 5.64
N LYS A 42 15.82 4.71 5.00
CA LYS A 42 15.20 4.88 3.68
C LYS A 42 13.67 4.87 3.80
N PRO A 43 12.96 5.62 2.96
CA PRO A 43 11.51 5.48 2.86
C PRO A 43 11.14 4.10 2.30
N VAL A 44 9.90 3.68 2.56
CA VAL A 44 9.33 2.42 2.06
C VAL A 44 8.33 2.67 0.92
N ILE A 45 8.30 1.79 -0.08
CA ILE A 45 7.27 1.74 -1.13
C ILE A 45 6.42 0.51 -0.86
N ILE A 46 5.14 0.74 -0.54
CA ILE A 46 4.23 -0.25 0.03
C ILE A 46 3.16 -0.62 -0.98
N HIS A 47 2.98 -1.93 -1.16
CA HIS A 47 1.84 -2.54 -1.84
C HIS A 47 0.83 -3.07 -0.83
N SER A 48 -0.46 -2.85 -1.08
CA SER A 48 -1.52 -3.39 -0.24
C SER A 48 -2.75 -3.73 -1.07
N ARG A 49 -3.03 -5.03 -1.19
CA ARG A 49 -4.19 -5.54 -1.92
C ARG A 49 -4.94 -6.58 -1.11
N GLU A 50 -6.21 -6.30 -0.84
CA GLU A 50 -7.10 -7.14 0.00
C GLU A 50 -6.54 -7.42 1.42
N ALA A 51 -5.61 -6.56 1.89
CA ALA A 51 -4.86 -6.75 3.13
C ALA A 51 -4.83 -5.48 4.00
N ASN A 52 -5.87 -4.64 3.91
CA ASN A 52 -5.88 -3.28 4.48
C ASN A 52 -5.62 -3.25 6.00
N ASN A 53 -6.27 -4.14 6.77
CA ASN A 53 -6.14 -4.15 8.23
C ASN A 53 -4.72 -4.55 8.66
N ASP A 54 -4.22 -5.69 8.15
CA ASP A 54 -2.87 -6.16 8.47
C ASP A 54 -1.80 -5.16 8.03
N THR A 55 -1.99 -4.52 6.86
CA THR A 55 -1.09 -3.47 6.38
C THR A 55 -1.08 -2.27 7.35
N TYR A 56 -2.25 -1.82 7.78
CA TYR A 56 -2.37 -0.70 8.71
C TYR A 56 -1.71 -1.05 10.05
N GLU A 57 -2.02 -2.20 10.64
CA GLU A 57 -1.50 -2.61 11.94
C GLU A 57 0.02 -2.66 11.94
N ILE A 58 0.62 -3.33 10.94
CA ILE A 58 2.08 -3.44 10.81
C ILE A 58 2.72 -2.06 10.62
N LEU A 59 2.18 -1.22 9.71
CA LEU A 59 2.78 0.08 9.44
C LEU A 59 2.63 1.05 10.61
N HIS A 60 1.47 1.05 11.27
CA HIS A 60 1.21 1.90 12.43
C HIS A 60 2.11 1.52 13.61
N GLU A 61 2.33 0.22 13.84
CA GLU A 61 3.25 -0.26 14.89
C GLU A 61 4.70 0.19 14.64
N HIS A 62 5.13 0.21 13.37
CA HIS A 62 6.50 0.53 12.99
C HIS A 62 6.73 1.98 12.58
N SER A 63 5.69 2.82 12.48
CA SER A 63 5.75 4.15 11.86
C SER A 63 6.77 5.08 12.52
N LYS A 64 6.85 5.05 13.85
CA LYS A 64 7.71 5.94 14.66
C LYS A 64 9.20 5.83 14.34
N ASP A 65 9.65 4.66 13.92
CA ASP A 65 11.06 4.38 13.60
C ASP A 65 11.35 4.49 12.10
N LEU A 66 10.32 4.64 11.27
CA LEU A 66 10.44 4.81 9.84
C LEU A 66 10.61 6.28 9.46
N VAL A 67 11.30 6.52 8.34
CA VAL A 67 11.37 7.85 7.71
C VAL A 67 10.04 8.24 7.05
N GLY A 68 9.10 7.30 6.96
CA GLY A 68 7.86 7.40 6.19
C GLY A 68 7.91 6.53 4.94
N GLY A 69 6.92 6.67 4.08
CA GLY A 69 6.82 5.86 2.87
C GLY A 69 5.63 6.23 2.00
N VAL A 70 5.47 5.49 0.91
CA VAL A 70 4.37 5.68 -0.05
C VAL A 70 3.55 4.40 -0.11
N LEU A 71 2.25 4.50 0.09
CA LEU A 71 1.30 3.48 -0.35
C LEU A 71 1.14 3.65 -1.86
N HIS A 72 1.90 2.86 -2.61
CA HIS A 72 1.85 2.78 -4.06
C HIS A 72 0.49 2.20 -4.50
N CYS A 73 0.01 2.65 -5.66
CA CYS A 73 -1.26 2.27 -6.27
C CYS A 73 -2.40 2.27 -5.24
N PHE A 74 -2.59 3.42 -4.57
CA PHE A 74 -3.48 3.49 -3.40
C PHE A 74 -4.90 3.02 -3.74
N ASN A 75 -5.36 2.01 -2.99
CA ASN A 75 -6.59 1.27 -3.28
C ASN A 75 -7.88 1.93 -2.78
N ALA A 76 -7.81 3.19 -2.36
CA ALA A 76 -8.91 3.98 -1.82
C ALA A 76 -9.48 3.55 -0.46
N SER A 77 -8.69 2.87 0.37
CA SER A 77 -9.08 2.49 1.73
C SER A 77 -9.05 3.68 2.70
N GLU A 78 -10.21 4.08 3.24
CA GLU A 78 -10.30 5.06 4.35
C GLU A 78 -9.51 4.61 5.58
N HIS A 79 -9.44 3.30 5.83
CA HIS A 79 -8.70 2.74 6.95
C HIS A 79 -7.19 3.01 6.85
N LEU A 80 -6.63 2.87 5.64
CA LEU A 80 -5.22 3.14 5.34
C LEU A 80 -4.93 4.64 5.24
N LEU A 81 -5.93 5.46 4.89
CA LEU A 81 -5.75 6.91 4.84
C LEU A 81 -5.28 7.50 6.17
N ARG A 82 -5.65 6.88 7.30
CA ARG A 82 -5.19 7.27 8.65
C ARG A 82 -3.67 7.25 8.81
N LEU A 83 -2.94 6.53 7.96
CA LEU A 83 -1.47 6.54 7.93
C LEU A 83 -0.89 7.89 7.46
N SER A 84 -1.71 8.82 6.98
CA SER A 84 -1.28 10.20 6.71
C SER A 84 -0.66 10.88 7.94
N ASP A 85 -1.20 10.56 9.12
CA ASP A 85 -0.75 11.10 10.40
C ASP A 85 0.57 10.45 10.86
N ASP A 86 0.85 9.26 10.34
CA ASP A 86 2.07 8.47 10.56
C ASP A 86 3.18 8.76 9.54
N GLY A 87 3.04 9.81 8.73
CA GLY A 87 4.07 10.26 7.79
C GLY A 87 4.08 9.53 6.44
N PHE A 88 3.01 8.82 6.10
CA PHE A 88 2.87 8.14 4.81
C PHE A 88 2.19 8.99 3.74
N TYR A 89 2.54 8.69 2.49
CA TYR A 89 2.07 9.32 1.27
C TYR A 89 1.24 8.33 0.44
N PHE A 90 0.39 8.84 -0.45
CA PHE A 90 -0.52 8.03 -1.25
C PHE A 90 -0.24 8.24 -2.74
N GLY A 91 0.19 7.18 -3.42
CA GLY A 91 0.43 7.15 -4.85
C GLY A 91 -0.89 7.03 -5.62
N ILE A 92 -1.14 7.99 -6.50
CA ILE A 92 -2.34 8.06 -7.33
C ILE A 92 -1.93 7.94 -8.81
N GLY A 93 -2.35 6.84 -9.43
CA GLY A 93 -2.05 6.52 -10.82
C GLY A 93 -3.23 6.62 -11.79
N GLY A 94 -3.06 6.02 -12.97
CA GLY A 94 -4.04 6.04 -14.06
C GLY A 94 -5.41 5.45 -13.71
N VAL A 95 -5.47 4.56 -12.71
CA VAL A 95 -6.73 3.95 -12.21
C VAL A 95 -7.77 5.00 -11.82
N LEU A 96 -7.36 6.21 -11.42
CA LEU A 96 -8.28 7.31 -11.13
C LEU A 96 -9.21 7.66 -12.31
N THR A 97 -8.76 7.41 -13.54
CA THR A 97 -9.50 7.70 -14.77
C THR A 97 -10.50 6.60 -15.15
N PHE A 98 -10.47 5.42 -14.49
CA PHE A 98 -11.32 4.30 -14.86
C PHE A 98 -12.79 4.57 -14.57
N LYS A 99 -13.69 4.10 -15.43
CA LYS A 99 -15.15 4.30 -15.29
C LYS A 99 -15.70 3.75 -13.96
N ASN A 100 -15.04 2.76 -13.37
CA ASN A 100 -15.41 2.15 -12.09
C ASN A 100 -14.64 2.68 -10.87
N ALA A 101 -13.79 3.71 -11.02
CA ALA A 101 -12.94 4.26 -9.96
C ALA A 101 -13.70 5.10 -8.89
N LYS A 102 -14.99 4.86 -8.68
CA LYS A 102 -15.86 5.66 -7.80
C LYS A 102 -15.27 5.84 -6.39
N ASN A 103 -14.71 4.77 -5.82
CA ASN A 103 -14.10 4.84 -4.50
C ASN A 103 -12.87 5.75 -4.48
N LEU A 104 -11.99 5.63 -5.49
CA LEU A 104 -10.79 6.46 -5.58
C LEU A 104 -11.13 7.93 -5.86
N VAL A 105 -12.16 8.21 -6.66
CA VAL A 105 -12.67 9.58 -6.86
C VAL A 105 -13.21 10.18 -5.56
N ASN A 106 -13.88 9.39 -4.71
CA ASN A 106 -14.45 9.87 -3.45
C ASN A 106 -13.41 10.05 -2.33
N ILE A 107 -12.36 9.22 -2.32
CA ILE A 107 -11.30 9.32 -1.30
C ILE A 107 -10.29 10.42 -1.63
N LEU A 108 -10.06 10.70 -2.92
CA LEU A 108 -9.01 11.62 -3.38
C LEU A 108 -9.08 13.00 -2.70
N PRO A 109 -10.25 13.64 -2.54
CA PRO A 109 -10.36 14.93 -1.84
C PRO A 109 -10.04 14.86 -0.34
N GLN A 110 -10.06 13.67 0.26
CA GLN A 110 -9.76 13.44 1.68
C GLN A 110 -8.26 13.27 1.93
N ILE A 111 -7.46 13.02 0.88
CA ILE A 111 -6.00 12.92 0.99
C ILE A 111 -5.42 14.31 1.26
N PRO A 112 -4.62 14.50 2.33
CA PRO A 112 -3.91 15.75 2.54
C PRO A 112 -3.04 16.09 1.33
N LYS A 113 -3.12 17.34 0.85
CA LYS A 113 -2.47 17.76 -0.39
C LYS A 113 -0.94 17.60 -0.37
N ASP A 114 -0.34 17.71 0.81
CA ASP A 114 1.10 17.51 1.06
C ASP A 114 1.50 16.04 1.22
N ARG A 115 0.54 15.10 1.12
CA ARG A 115 0.73 13.64 1.20
C ARG A 115 0.36 12.91 -0.10
N LEU A 116 -0.01 13.63 -1.15
CA LEU A 116 -0.38 13.05 -2.44
C LEU A 116 0.83 12.98 -3.37
N LEU A 117 1.02 11.84 -4.03
CA LEU A 117 2.02 11.63 -5.08
C LEU A 117 1.35 11.11 -6.36
N LEU A 118 1.94 11.44 -7.50
CA LEU A 118 1.52 10.93 -8.80
C LEU A 118 2.44 9.80 -9.25
N GLU A 119 1.88 8.83 -9.94
CA GLU A 119 2.58 7.68 -10.49
C GLU A 119 1.90 7.17 -11.76
N THR A 120 2.55 6.25 -12.47
CA THR A 120 2.00 5.65 -13.69
C THR A 120 1.76 4.15 -13.56
N ASP A 121 2.57 3.47 -12.74
CA ASP A 121 2.66 2.01 -12.70
C ASP A 121 2.88 1.36 -14.08
N ALA A 122 3.54 2.07 -14.99
CA ALA A 122 3.84 1.53 -16.32
C ALA A 122 4.69 0.25 -16.21
N PRO A 123 4.41 -0.79 -17.00
CA PRO A 123 3.57 -0.79 -18.21
C PRO A 123 2.07 -1.07 -17.96
N TYR A 124 1.62 -1.12 -16.71
CA TYR A 124 0.25 -1.43 -16.33
C TYR A 124 -0.61 -0.17 -16.18
N LEU A 125 -1.89 -0.38 -15.92
CA LEU A 125 -2.85 0.65 -15.48
C LEU A 125 -2.93 1.88 -16.40
N THR A 126 -2.86 1.66 -17.71
CA THR A 126 -3.00 2.69 -18.75
C THR A 126 -4.25 3.53 -18.49
N PRO A 127 -4.14 4.85 -18.36
CA PRO A 127 -5.30 5.70 -18.09
C PRO A 127 -6.29 5.68 -19.26
N GLU A 128 -7.58 5.72 -18.95
CA GLU A 128 -8.62 5.84 -19.97
C GLU A 128 -8.46 7.14 -20.77
N PRO A 129 -8.75 7.13 -22.09
CA PRO A 129 -9.39 6.04 -22.86
C PRO A 129 -8.41 5.11 -23.61
N TYR A 130 -7.12 5.05 -23.23
CA TYR A 130 -6.07 4.40 -24.02
C TYR A 130 -5.88 2.91 -23.69
#